data_AF-A0A062V942-F1
#
_entry.id   AF-A0A062V942-F1
#
_cell.length_a   1.000
_cell.length_b   1.000
_cell.length_c   1.000
_cell.angle_alpha   90.00
_cell.angle_beta   90.00
_cell.angle_gamma   90.00
#
_symmetry.space_group_name_H-M   'P 1'
#
loop_
_entity.id
_entity.type
_entity.pdbx_description
1 polymer ?
#
loop_
_entity_poly.entity_id
_entity_poly.type
_entity_poly.pdbx_seq_one_letter_code
_entity_poly.pdbx_strand_id
1 'polypeptide(L)'
;MPTELPPLTDAEKRALIDALGVDLARLDLRARAAIEALAEEVIALREEADTLRASLADAALLADNDALCPVFNRRAFEREVRREIALSGRFQTPLTLIFIDLDNFKTVNDVYGHAAGDSVLLKVSDILLARTRETDIVGRLGGDEFGIVLAHASLEDSRRKAAQLAGAIDALEVRGEEGSSLPPVQIGASCGAVEWSAGQSPAALIARADQAMFAEKARRKGEGRTLR
;
A
#
# COMPACT_ATOMS: atom_id res chain seq x y z
N MET A 1 -15.39 -26.98 -18.45
CA MET A 1 -15.64 -27.27 -19.88
C MET A 1 -14.61 -26.47 -20.64
N PRO A 2 -13.73 -27.08 -21.45
CA PRO A 2 -12.82 -26.30 -22.28
C PRO A 2 -13.67 -25.51 -23.26
N THR A 3 -13.63 -24.19 -23.16
CA THR A 3 -14.16 -23.29 -24.17
C THR A 3 -13.31 -23.49 -25.43
N GLU A 4 -13.88 -24.12 -26.46
CA GLU A 4 -13.29 -24.09 -27.80
C GLU A 4 -13.12 -22.63 -28.18
N LEU A 5 -11.86 -22.22 -28.36
CA LEU A 5 -11.53 -20.89 -28.86
C LEU A 5 -12.12 -20.76 -30.27
N PRO A 6 -12.75 -19.61 -30.58
CA PRO A 6 -13.28 -19.39 -31.92
C PRO A 6 -12.14 -19.46 -32.95
N PRO A 7 -12.40 -20.00 -34.15
CA PRO A 7 -11.38 -20.09 -35.19
C PRO A 7 -10.86 -18.70 -35.56
N LEU A 8 -9.55 -18.60 -35.80
CA LEU A 8 -8.89 -17.33 -36.13
C LEU A 8 -9.58 -16.64 -37.31
N THR A 9 -9.78 -15.33 -37.16
CA THR A 9 -10.28 -14.48 -38.24
C THR A 9 -9.25 -14.40 -39.38
N ASP A 10 -9.70 -14.13 -40.59
CA ASP A 10 -8.81 -13.98 -41.75
C ASP A 10 -7.76 -12.87 -41.57
N ALA A 11 -8.07 -11.87 -40.73
CA ALA A 11 -7.13 -10.79 -40.38
C ALA A 11 -6.02 -11.27 -39.43
N GLU A 12 -6.36 -12.07 -38.42
CA GLU A 12 -5.39 -12.65 -37.48
C GLU A 12 -4.49 -13.67 -38.17
N LYS A 13 -5.06 -14.50 -39.05
CA LYS A 13 -4.30 -15.39 -39.93
C LYS A 13 -3.28 -14.60 -40.75
N ARG A 14 -3.70 -13.49 -41.37
CA ARG A 14 -2.83 -12.67 -42.23
C ARG A 14 -1.73 -11.93 -41.46
N ALA A 15 -2.01 -11.44 -40.26
CA ALA A 15 -1.03 -10.79 -39.39
C ALA A 15 0.04 -11.78 -38.89
N LEU A 16 -0.37 -13.01 -38.59
CA LEU A 16 0.53 -14.05 -38.11
C LEU A 16 1.44 -14.61 -39.23
N ILE A 17 0.92 -14.66 -40.45
CA ILE A 17 1.69 -14.99 -41.67
C ILE A 17 2.81 -13.97 -41.92
N ASP A 18 2.48 -12.68 -41.82
CA ASP A 18 3.44 -11.58 -42.03
C ASP A 18 4.52 -11.56 -40.94
N ALA A 19 4.12 -11.79 -39.68
CA ALA A 19 5.03 -11.84 -38.53
C ALA A 19 6.03 -13.02 -38.56
N LEU A 20 5.69 -14.14 -39.18
CA LEU A 20 6.57 -15.32 -39.30
C LEU A 20 7.51 -15.25 -40.52
N GLY A 21 7.30 -14.30 -41.45
CA GLY A 21 8.09 -14.18 -42.68
C GLY A 21 7.95 -15.37 -43.63
N VAL A 22 6.83 -16.10 -43.55
CA VAL A 22 6.59 -17.33 -44.30
C VAL A 22 5.58 -17.08 -45.42
N ASP A 23 5.97 -17.39 -46.67
CA ASP A 23 5.08 -17.34 -47.83
C ASP A 23 4.19 -18.60 -47.89
N LEU A 24 3.04 -18.55 -47.22
CA LEU A 24 2.08 -19.67 -47.18
C LEU A 24 1.58 -20.10 -48.56
N ALA A 25 1.64 -19.25 -49.58
CA ALA A 25 1.20 -19.60 -50.93
C ALA A 25 2.15 -20.59 -51.63
N ARG A 26 3.38 -20.72 -51.13
CA ARG A 26 4.39 -21.69 -51.60
C ARG A 26 4.45 -22.97 -50.78
N LEU A 27 3.69 -23.04 -49.70
CA LEU A 27 3.66 -24.20 -48.82
C LEU A 27 2.62 -25.22 -49.31
N ASP A 28 2.92 -26.49 -49.12
CA ASP A 28 1.94 -27.54 -49.35
C ASP A 28 0.81 -27.47 -48.30
N LEU A 29 -0.31 -28.13 -48.61
CA LEU A 29 -1.50 -28.14 -47.75
C LEU A 29 -1.21 -28.64 -46.33
N ARG A 30 -0.23 -29.54 -46.14
CA ARG A 30 0.10 -30.10 -44.83
C ARG A 30 0.93 -29.12 -44.01
N ALA A 31 1.93 -28.48 -44.62
CA ALA A 31 2.77 -27.47 -44.00
C ALA A 31 1.96 -26.24 -43.61
N ARG A 32 1.03 -25.82 -44.48
CA ARG A 32 0.09 -24.74 -44.17
C ARG A 32 -0.81 -25.07 -42.97
N ALA A 33 -1.44 -26.25 -42.97
CA ALA A 33 -2.30 -26.67 -41.85
C ALA A 33 -1.52 -26.80 -40.53
N ALA A 34 -0.27 -27.26 -40.58
CA ALA A 34 0.59 -27.36 -39.39
C ALA A 34 0.96 -25.99 -38.82
N ILE A 35 1.25 -25.00 -39.67
CA ILE A 35 1.54 -23.63 -39.25
C ILE A 35 0.28 -22.95 -38.69
N GLU A 36 -0.87 -23.13 -39.33
CA GLU A 36 -2.15 -22.61 -38.83
C GLU A 36 -2.50 -23.22 -37.46
N ALA A 37 -2.32 -24.53 -37.27
CA ALA A 37 -2.52 -25.17 -35.96
C ALA A 37 -1.53 -24.69 -34.89
N LEU A 38 -0.25 -24.50 -35.25
CA LEU A 38 0.75 -23.97 -34.35
C LEU A 38 0.45 -22.51 -33.96
N ALA A 39 -0.08 -21.72 -34.90
CA ALA A 39 -0.51 -20.35 -34.68
C ALA A 39 -1.63 -20.27 -33.65
N GLU A 40 -2.66 -21.12 -33.81
CA GLU A 40 -3.78 -21.25 -32.88
C GLU A 40 -3.26 -21.60 -31.48
N GLU A 41 -2.36 -22.58 -31.37
CA GLU A 41 -1.77 -22.99 -30.09
C GLU A 41 -0.95 -21.86 -29.44
N VAL A 42 -0.15 -21.12 -30.21
CA VAL A 42 0.65 -19.99 -29.71
C VAL A 42 -0.25 -18.86 -29.20
N ILE A 43 -1.37 -18.59 -29.87
CA ILE A 43 -2.34 -17.57 -29.44
C ILE A 43 -3.00 -18.01 -28.13
N ALA A 44 -3.50 -19.25 -28.06
CA ALA A 44 -4.10 -19.80 -26.84
C ALA A 44 -3.14 -19.75 -25.64
N LEU A 45 -1.88 -20.17 -25.83
CA LEU A 45 -0.86 -20.11 -24.78
C LEU A 45 -0.54 -18.68 -24.32
N ARG A 46 -0.58 -17.70 -25.24
CA ARG A 46 -0.38 -16.28 -24.88
C ARG A 46 -1.53 -15.74 -24.04
N GLU A 47 -2.76 -16.04 -24.41
CA GLU A 47 -3.95 -15.65 -23.64
C GLU A 47 -3.94 -16.26 -22.23
N GLU A 48 -3.57 -17.54 -22.11
CA GLU A 48 -3.40 -18.20 -20.81
C GLU A 48 -2.29 -17.53 -19.98
N ALA A 49 -1.14 -17.24 -20.58
CA ALA A 49 -0.04 -16.56 -19.91
C ALA A 49 -0.42 -15.17 -19.42
N ASP A 50 -1.19 -14.40 -20.20
CA ASP A 50 -1.65 -13.07 -19.80
C ASP A 50 -2.70 -13.15 -18.68
N THR A 51 -3.59 -14.14 -18.72
CA THR A 51 -4.54 -14.41 -17.63
C THR A 51 -3.82 -14.77 -16.33
N LEU A 52 -2.79 -15.62 -16.40
CA LEU A 52 -1.97 -15.99 -15.26
C LEU A 52 -1.19 -14.78 -14.70
N ARG A 53 -0.66 -13.92 -15.58
CA ARG A 53 0.04 -12.69 -15.16
C ARG A 53 -0.90 -11.72 -14.45
N ALA A 54 -2.10 -11.50 -14.98
CA ALA A 54 -3.11 -10.66 -14.34
C ALA A 54 -3.49 -11.22 -12.95
N SER A 55 -3.75 -12.54 -12.87
CA SER A 55 -4.05 -13.22 -11.62
C SER A 55 -2.93 -13.11 -10.59
N LEU A 56 -1.67 -13.20 -11.03
CA LEU A 56 -0.50 -13.00 -10.17
C LEU A 56 -0.37 -11.55 -9.69
N ALA A 57 -0.65 -10.58 -10.55
CA ALA A 57 -0.64 -9.16 -10.19
C ALA A 57 -1.73 -8.83 -9.16
N ASP A 58 -2.94 -9.33 -9.35
CA ASP A 58 -4.05 -9.19 -8.41
C ASP A 58 -3.74 -9.87 -7.07
N ALA A 59 -3.18 -11.08 -7.12
CA ALA A 59 -2.74 -11.79 -5.93
C ALA A 59 -1.62 -11.03 -5.19
N ALA A 60 -0.69 -10.40 -5.91
CA ALA A 60 0.36 -9.58 -5.33
C ALA A 60 -0.18 -8.31 -4.68
N LEU A 61 -1.13 -7.61 -5.32
CA LEU A 61 -1.80 -6.44 -4.76
C LEU A 61 -2.55 -6.78 -3.46
N LEU A 62 -3.33 -7.86 -3.45
CA LEU A 62 -4.01 -8.35 -2.25
C LEU A 62 -3.01 -8.80 -1.15
N ALA A 63 -1.84 -9.28 -1.56
CA ALA A 63 -0.81 -9.74 -0.65
C ALA A 63 -0.01 -8.60 0.01
N ASP A 64 -0.01 -7.40 -0.58
CA ASP A 64 0.82 -6.28 -0.14
C ASP A 64 0.04 -5.10 0.45
N ASN A 65 -1.26 -4.99 0.20
CA ASN A 65 -2.10 -3.94 0.79
C ASN A 65 -2.78 -4.42 2.08
N ASP A 66 -3.13 -3.47 2.95
CA ASP A 66 -4.01 -3.70 4.08
C ASP A 66 -5.44 -4.02 3.59
N ALA A 67 -6.14 -4.88 4.33
CA ALA A 67 -7.45 -5.35 3.93
C ALA A 67 -8.54 -4.26 4.01
N LEU A 68 -8.33 -3.23 4.82
CA LEU A 68 -9.28 -2.14 5.01
C LEU A 68 -8.76 -0.83 4.41
N CYS A 69 -7.53 -0.44 4.76
CA CYS A 69 -6.95 0.83 4.33
C CYS A 69 -6.19 0.67 3.00
N PRO A 70 -6.27 1.64 2.06
CA PRO A 70 -5.54 1.60 0.79
C PRO A 70 -4.04 1.95 0.95
N VAL A 71 -3.36 1.25 1.87
CA VAL A 71 -1.96 1.43 2.22
C VAL A 71 -1.29 0.06 2.31
N PHE A 72 0.05 0.01 2.39
CA PHE A 72 0.73 -1.26 2.56
C PHE A 72 0.32 -1.95 3.87
N ASN A 73 0.17 -3.26 3.84
CA ASN A 73 0.11 -4.03 5.07
C ASN A 73 1.49 -4.10 5.73
N ARG A 74 1.54 -4.52 7.00
CA ARG A 74 2.77 -4.62 7.78
C ARG A 74 3.91 -5.33 7.06
N ARG A 75 3.63 -6.46 6.39
CA ARG A 75 4.65 -7.26 5.72
C ARG A 75 5.25 -6.52 4.53
N ALA A 76 4.41 -5.89 3.71
CA ALA A 76 4.87 -5.07 2.59
C ALA A 76 5.62 -3.83 3.08
N PHE A 77 5.12 -3.14 4.11
CA PHE A 77 5.80 -1.99 4.70
C PHE A 77 7.22 -2.33 5.18
N GLU A 78 7.39 -3.43 5.94
CA GLU A 78 8.71 -3.87 6.40
C GLU A 78 9.67 -4.21 5.26
N ARG A 79 9.14 -4.75 4.15
CA ARG A 79 9.91 -5.03 2.93
C ARG A 79 10.34 -3.72 2.25
N GLU A 80 9.45 -2.74 2.12
CA GLU A 80 9.77 -1.45 1.52
C GLU A 80 10.75 -0.63 2.38
N VAL A 81 10.63 -0.67 3.71
CA VAL A 81 11.63 -0.07 4.63
C VAL A 81 13.02 -0.66 4.35
N ARG A 82 13.13 -1.97 4.16
CA ARG A 82 14.41 -2.62 3.85
C ARG A 82 14.97 -2.15 2.51
N ARG A 83 14.10 -1.99 1.51
CA ARG A 83 14.46 -1.48 0.18
C ARG A 83 15.00 -0.05 0.28
N GLU A 84 14.29 0.84 0.96
CA GLU A 84 14.71 2.23 1.11
C GLU A 84 15.98 2.40 1.93
N ILE A 85 16.18 1.57 2.96
CA ILE A 85 17.47 1.55 3.70
C ILE A 85 18.63 1.18 2.77
N ALA A 86 18.45 0.20 1.87
CA ALA A 86 19.50 -0.17 0.92
C ALA A 86 19.80 0.97 -0.08
N LEU A 87 18.77 1.67 -0.56
CA LEU A 87 18.91 2.83 -1.44
C LEU A 87 19.60 3.99 -0.73
N SER A 88 19.10 4.37 0.45
CA SER A 88 19.67 5.42 1.30
C SER A 88 21.13 5.13 1.67
N GLY A 89 21.46 3.88 2.03
CA GLY A 89 22.84 3.48 2.29
C GLY A 89 23.75 3.56 1.05
N ARG A 90 23.24 3.23 -0.14
CA ARG A 90 24.01 3.32 -1.38
C ARG A 90 24.25 4.76 -1.82
N PHE A 91 23.23 5.60 -1.74
CA PHE A 91 23.27 6.98 -2.25
C PHE A 91 23.59 8.02 -1.18
N GLN A 92 23.74 7.61 0.09
CA GLN A 92 24.02 8.48 1.23
C GLN A 92 22.97 9.59 1.38
N THR A 93 21.70 9.24 1.21
CA THR A 93 20.57 10.17 1.32
C THR A 93 19.82 9.99 2.63
N PRO A 94 19.27 11.05 3.24
CA PRO A 94 18.55 10.93 4.50
C PRO A 94 17.27 10.13 4.32
N LEU A 95 16.94 9.31 5.31
CA LEU A 95 15.75 8.48 5.35
C LEU A 95 15.17 8.57 6.75
N THR A 96 13.90 8.98 6.86
CA THR A 96 13.23 9.09 8.15
C THR A 96 12.00 8.20 8.18
N LEU A 97 11.79 7.53 9.32
CA LEU A 97 10.58 6.78 9.61
C LEU A 97 9.75 7.53 10.64
N ILE A 98 8.45 7.66 10.38
CA ILE A 98 7.43 8.15 11.31
C ILE A 98 6.56 6.97 11.70
N PHE A 99 6.46 6.71 12.99
CA PHE A 99 5.50 5.76 13.56
C PHE A 99 4.34 6.55 14.16
N ILE A 100 3.12 6.11 13.90
CA ILE A 100 1.88 6.79 14.28
C ILE A 100 0.98 5.80 15.00
N ASP A 101 0.40 6.21 16.11
CA ASP A 101 -0.64 5.49 16.84
C ASP A 101 -1.81 6.45 17.07
N LEU A 102 -3.05 5.97 16.84
CA LEU A 102 -4.26 6.78 17.03
C LEU A 102 -4.68 6.83 18.50
N ASP A 103 -4.73 8.05 19.02
CA ASP A 103 -5.25 8.31 20.35
C ASP A 103 -6.78 8.19 20.37
N ASN A 104 -7.34 7.65 21.45
CA ASN A 104 -8.78 7.45 21.68
C ASN A 104 -9.49 6.52 20.67
N PHE A 105 -8.76 5.80 19.83
CA PHE A 105 -9.36 4.91 18.84
C PHE A 105 -10.23 3.81 19.47
N LYS A 106 -9.75 3.22 20.58
CA LYS A 106 -10.53 2.26 21.36
C LYS A 106 -11.84 2.86 21.88
N THR A 107 -11.82 4.10 22.36
CA THR A 107 -13.01 4.81 22.83
C THR A 107 -14.06 4.94 21.72
N VAL A 108 -13.65 5.20 20.47
CA VAL A 108 -14.58 5.21 19.34
C VAL A 108 -15.21 3.83 19.13
N ASN A 109 -14.42 2.76 19.15
CA ASN A 109 -14.96 1.40 19.04
C ASN A 109 -15.92 1.06 20.17
N ASP A 110 -15.61 1.47 21.39
CA ASP A 110 -16.42 1.18 22.58
C ASP A 110 -17.74 1.98 22.59
N VAL A 111 -17.74 3.22 22.06
CA VAL A 111 -18.92 4.11 22.03
C VAL A 111 -19.79 3.91 20.78
N TYR A 112 -19.17 3.75 19.61
CA TYR A 112 -19.84 3.75 18.31
C TYR A 112 -19.74 2.43 17.55
N GLY A 113 -19.01 1.45 18.08
CA GLY A 113 -18.82 0.13 17.46
C GLY A 113 -17.72 0.10 16.40
N HIS A 114 -17.35 -1.11 16.00
CA HIS A 114 -16.23 -1.36 15.08
C HIS A 114 -16.40 -0.71 13.69
N ALA A 115 -17.62 -0.64 13.16
CA ALA A 115 -17.87 0.01 11.87
C ALA A 115 -17.49 1.51 11.87
N ALA A 116 -17.66 2.19 13.01
CA ALA A 116 -17.22 3.57 13.18
C ALA A 116 -15.68 3.65 13.27
N GLY A 117 -15.04 2.70 13.96
CA GLY A 117 -13.59 2.56 13.96
C GLY A 117 -13.01 2.34 12.57
N ASP A 118 -13.60 1.44 11.79
CA ASP A 118 -13.18 1.19 10.40
C ASP A 118 -13.29 2.47 9.55
N SER A 119 -14.35 3.24 9.73
CA SER A 119 -14.53 4.54 9.08
C SER A 119 -13.47 5.57 9.50
N VAL A 120 -13.03 5.55 10.76
CA VAL A 120 -11.92 6.40 11.23
C VAL A 120 -10.61 5.97 10.58
N LEU A 121 -10.32 4.67 10.53
CA LEU A 121 -9.09 4.15 9.93
C LEU A 121 -8.97 4.51 8.44
N LEU A 122 -10.08 4.42 7.70
CA LEU A 122 -10.15 4.87 6.30
C LEU A 122 -9.84 6.36 6.19
N LYS A 123 -10.53 7.22 6.96
CA LYS A 123 -10.29 8.67 6.95
C LYS A 123 -8.84 9.03 7.32
N VAL A 124 -8.27 8.34 8.30
CA VAL A 124 -6.87 8.53 8.68
C VAL A 124 -5.97 8.16 7.51
N SER A 125 -6.17 6.99 6.88
CA SER A 125 -5.36 6.59 5.73
C SER A 125 -5.43 7.57 4.57
N ASP A 126 -6.61 8.13 4.28
CA ASP A 126 -6.78 9.18 3.28
C ASP A 126 -6.00 10.45 3.63
N ILE A 127 -6.02 10.86 4.90
CA ILE A 127 -5.24 12.02 5.38
C ILE A 127 -3.74 11.77 5.21
N LEU A 128 -3.26 10.56 5.53
CA LEU A 128 -1.85 10.22 5.40
C LEU A 128 -1.44 10.28 3.91
N LEU A 129 -2.17 9.58 3.04
CA LEU A 129 -1.88 9.51 1.60
C LEU A 129 -1.95 10.89 0.92
N ALA A 130 -2.94 11.71 1.25
CA ALA A 130 -3.09 13.05 0.68
C ALA A 130 -1.97 14.03 1.12
N ARG A 131 -1.22 13.70 2.18
CA ARG A 131 -0.19 14.56 2.77
C ARG A 131 1.21 13.99 2.61
N THR A 132 1.36 12.80 2.04
CA THR A 132 2.64 12.20 1.63
C THR A 132 2.83 12.31 0.12
N ARG A 133 4.06 12.16 -0.34
CA ARG A 133 4.40 12.08 -1.77
C ARG A 133 4.14 10.67 -2.27
N GLU A 134 4.03 10.52 -3.58
CA GLU A 134 3.94 9.20 -4.23
C GLU A 134 5.18 8.32 -3.97
N THR A 135 6.34 8.94 -3.74
CA THR A 135 7.59 8.26 -3.39
C THR A 135 7.68 7.84 -1.93
N ASP A 136 6.81 8.36 -1.07
CA ASP A 136 6.81 8.01 0.35
C ASP A 136 6.00 6.72 0.55
N ILE A 137 6.42 5.90 1.51
CA ILE A 137 5.75 4.63 1.80
C ILE A 137 4.83 4.84 2.98
N VAL A 138 3.55 4.52 2.82
CA VAL A 138 2.56 4.51 3.91
C VAL A 138 2.10 3.07 4.14
N GLY A 139 2.08 2.62 5.38
CA GLY A 139 1.59 1.30 5.73
C GLY A 139 0.89 1.24 7.08
N ARG A 140 0.02 0.25 7.25
CA ARG A 140 -0.66 -0.07 8.50
C ARG A 140 0.05 -1.23 9.18
N LEU A 141 0.53 -1.00 10.40
CA LEU A 141 1.41 -1.91 11.15
C LEU A 141 0.67 -2.75 12.18
N GLY A 142 -0.51 -2.28 12.59
CA GLY A 142 -1.36 -2.86 13.63
C GLY A 142 -2.80 -2.35 13.52
N GLY A 143 -3.58 -2.53 14.59
CA GLY A 143 -5.00 -2.15 14.61
C GLY A 143 -5.22 -0.67 14.33
N ASP A 144 -4.50 0.19 15.04
CA ASP A 144 -4.56 1.65 15.00
C ASP A 144 -3.18 2.29 14.77
N GLU A 145 -2.23 1.47 14.32
CA GLU A 145 -0.83 1.85 14.12
C GLU A 145 -0.51 2.00 12.63
N PHE A 146 0.13 3.10 12.27
CA PHE A 146 0.59 3.40 10.92
C PHE A 146 2.08 3.73 10.90
N GLY A 147 2.73 3.45 9.79
CA GLY A 147 4.10 3.80 9.50
C GLY A 147 4.20 4.63 8.23
N ILE A 148 5.10 5.61 8.24
CA ILE A 148 5.46 6.38 7.04
C ILE A 148 6.98 6.40 6.89
N VAL A 149 7.46 6.07 5.70
CA VAL A 149 8.87 6.25 5.32
C VAL A 149 8.98 7.44 4.38
N LEU A 150 9.75 8.44 4.80
CA LEU A 150 10.04 9.63 4.01
C LEU A 150 11.45 9.53 3.44
N ALA A 151 11.52 9.27 2.14
CA ALA A 151 12.79 9.25 1.41
C ALA A 151 13.31 10.67 1.20
N HIS A 152 14.62 10.86 1.31
CA HIS A 152 15.28 12.16 1.14
C HIS A 152 14.75 13.25 2.09
N ALA A 153 14.37 12.88 3.31
CA ALA A 153 13.83 13.80 4.31
C ALA A 153 14.66 13.80 5.60
N SER A 154 15.06 14.99 6.02
CA SER A 154 15.75 15.19 7.30
C SER A 154 14.84 14.88 8.49
N LEU A 155 15.43 14.62 9.66
CA LEU A 155 14.67 14.45 10.90
C LEU A 155 13.79 15.67 11.23
N GLU A 156 14.29 16.89 10.98
CA GLU A 156 13.57 18.13 11.30
C GLU A 156 12.33 18.30 10.41
N ASP A 157 12.48 18.11 9.10
CA ASP A 157 11.36 18.15 8.15
C ASP A 157 10.31 17.10 8.48
N SER A 158 10.77 15.90 8.84
CA SER A 158 9.91 14.78 9.17
C SER A 158 9.16 15.00 10.49
N ARG A 159 9.77 15.66 11.49
CA ARG A 159 9.07 16.09 12.71
C ARG A 159 8.00 17.14 12.41
N ARG A 160 8.28 18.10 11.53
CA ARG A 160 7.26 19.07 11.09
C ARG A 160 6.11 18.38 10.36
N LYS A 161 6.42 17.44 9.46
CA LYS A 161 5.40 16.62 8.77
C LYS A 161 4.59 15.80 9.78
N ALA A 162 5.22 15.14 10.74
CA ALA A 162 4.56 14.37 11.78
C ALA A 162 3.59 15.24 12.60
N ALA A 163 3.99 16.46 12.97
CA ALA A 163 3.12 17.41 13.67
C ALA A 163 1.94 17.89 12.80
N GLN A 164 2.15 18.10 11.50
CA GLN A 164 1.08 18.45 10.57
C GLN A 164 0.07 17.32 10.38
N LEU A 165 0.54 16.07 10.29
CA LEU A 165 -0.29 14.87 10.22
C LEU A 165 -1.09 14.71 11.51
N ALA A 166 -0.43 14.81 12.66
CA ALA A 166 -1.07 14.76 13.96
C ALA A 166 -2.16 15.84 14.09
N GLY A 167 -1.86 17.09 13.75
CA GLY A 167 -2.86 18.17 13.79
C GLY A 167 -4.05 17.99 12.83
N ALA A 168 -3.83 17.33 11.69
CA ALA A 168 -4.93 17.00 10.77
C ALA A 168 -5.82 15.88 11.32
N ILE A 169 -5.23 14.90 11.99
CA ILE A 169 -5.96 13.80 12.64
C ILE A 169 -6.66 14.30 13.91
N ASP A 170 -6.03 15.19 14.69
CA ASP A 170 -6.58 15.82 15.89
C ASP A 170 -7.86 16.64 15.60
N ALA A 171 -8.09 17.01 14.34
CA ALA A 171 -9.31 17.68 13.90
C ALA A 171 -10.47 16.71 13.60
N LEU A 172 -10.25 15.40 13.65
CA LEU A 172 -11.27 14.40 13.43
C LEU A 172 -12.10 14.21 14.71
N GLU A 173 -13.42 14.32 14.55
CA GLU A 173 -14.37 14.07 15.61
C GLU A 173 -15.44 13.10 15.11
N VAL A 174 -15.66 12.05 15.88
CA VAL A 174 -16.73 11.08 15.64
C VAL A 174 -17.95 11.51 16.45
N ARG A 175 -19.07 11.69 15.76
CA ARG A 175 -20.36 12.06 16.34
C ARG A 175 -21.39 10.99 16.01
N GLY A 176 -22.35 10.78 16.90
CA GLY A 176 -23.51 9.95 16.63
C GLY A 176 -24.43 10.60 15.60
N GLU A 177 -25.39 9.82 15.10
CA GLU A 177 -26.46 10.33 14.26
C GLU A 177 -27.27 11.43 14.97
N GLU A 178 -27.97 12.24 14.20
CA GLU A 178 -28.78 13.34 14.72
C GLU A 178 -29.82 12.83 15.73
N GLY A 179 -29.78 13.35 16.96
CA GLY A 179 -30.60 12.87 18.07
C GLY A 179 -29.96 11.80 18.98
N SER A 180 -28.74 11.34 18.65
CA SER A 180 -27.97 10.47 19.53
C SER A 180 -27.54 11.19 20.81
N SER A 181 -27.65 10.52 21.96
CA SER A 181 -27.14 10.98 23.25
C SER A 181 -25.67 10.62 23.50
N LEU A 182 -25.01 9.97 22.53
CA LEU A 182 -23.61 9.58 22.64
C LEU A 182 -22.69 10.81 22.59
N PRO A 183 -21.73 10.94 23.52
CA PRO A 183 -20.81 12.06 23.54
C PRO A 183 -19.86 12.01 22.33
N PRO A 184 -19.51 13.16 21.71
CA PRO A 184 -18.53 13.19 20.63
C PRO A 184 -17.17 12.71 21.13
N VAL A 185 -16.46 11.96 20.28
CA VAL A 185 -15.11 11.47 20.57
C VAL A 185 -14.15 12.11 19.58
N GLN A 186 -13.19 12.89 20.10
CA GLN A 186 -12.09 13.41 19.30
C GLN A 186 -11.01 12.35 19.15
N ILE A 187 -10.60 12.12 17.91
CA ILE A 187 -9.46 11.27 17.58
C ILE A 187 -8.20 12.13 17.62
N GLY A 188 -7.10 11.57 18.13
CA GLY A 188 -5.79 12.19 18.02
C GLY A 188 -4.77 11.26 17.39
N ALA A 189 -3.56 11.75 17.19
CA ALA A 189 -2.44 10.89 16.77
C ALA A 189 -1.15 11.23 17.52
N SER A 190 -0.53 10.21 18.10
CA SER A 190 0.80 10.26 18.67
C SER A 190 1.82 9.82 17.61
N CYS A 191 2.85 10.64 17.38
CA CYS A 191 3.81 10.42 16.29
C CYS A 191 5.26 10.39 16.79
N GLY A 192 6.03 9.39 16.36
CA GLY A 192 7.46 9.25 16.62
C GLY A 192 8.27 9.26 15.35
N ALA A 193 9.07 10.30 15.12
CA ALA A 193 9.94 10.42 13.95
C ALA A 193 11.40 10.14 14.31
N VAL A 194 12.06 9.25 13.56
CA VAL A 194 13.48 8.91 13.72
C VAL A 194 14.19 8.77 12.38
N GLU A 195 15.37 9.37 12.27
CA GLU A 195 16.22 9.25 11.10
C GLU A 195 17.04 7.95 11.17
N TRP A 196 17.16 7.30 10.02
CA TRP A 196 17.99 6.13 9.83
C TRP A 196 19.47 6.49 9.87
N SER A 197 20.28 5.59 10.45
CA SER A 197 21.73 5.74 10.52
C SER A 197 22.41 4.58 9.80
N ALA A 198 23.55 4.85 9.16
CA ALA A 198 24.30 3.82 8.43
C ALA A 198 24.57 2.56 9.28
N GLY A 199 24.30 1.39 8.71
CA GLY A 199 24.44 0.10 9.40
C GLY A 199 23.27 -0.28 10.32
N GLN A 200 22.28 0.59 10.52
CA GLN A 200 21.09 0.29 11.29
C GLN A 200 20.15 -0.65 10.51
N SER A 201 19.66 -1.70 11.18
CA SER A 201 18.71 -2.64 10.60
C SER A 201 17.29 -2.04 10.50
N PRO A 202 16.45 -2.53 9.56
CA PRO A 202 15.04 -2.12 9.46
C PRO A 202 14.27 -2.26 10.79
N ALA A 203 14.44 -3.40 11.47
CA ALA A 203 13.78 -3.67 12.74
C ALA A 203 14.21 -2.66 13.84
N ALA A 204 15.49 -2.31 13.89
CA ALA A 204 15.99 -1.32 14.85
C ALA A 204 15.50 0.10 14.52
N LEU A 205 15.26 0.42 13.24
CA LEU A 205 14.65 1.70 12.85
C LEU A 205 13.20 1.80 13.29
N ILE A 206 12.40 0.78 12.99
CA ILE A 206 10.98 0.70 13.39
C ILE A 206 10.86 0.75 14.91
N ALA A 207 11.66 -0.02 15.65
CA ALA A 207 11.62 -0.03 17.12
C ALA A 207 11.98 1.34 17.74
N ARG A 208 12.93 2.09 17.16
CA ARG A 208 13.25 3.45 17.62
C ARG A 208 12.12 4.43 17.36
N ALA A 209 11.42 4.28 16.24
CA ALA A 209 10.29 5.13 15.89
C ALA A 209 9.10 4.87 16.83
N ASP A 210 8.81 3.60 17.11
CA ASP A 210 7.81 3.16 18.08
C ASP A 210 8.11 3.72 19.49
N GLN A 211 9.35 3.60 19.97
CA GLN A 211 9.77 4.20 21.24
C GLN A 211 9.57 5.72 21.28
N ALA A 212 9.89 6.41 20.19
CA ALA A 212 9.67 7.86 20.08
C ALA A 212 8.17 8.22 20.08
N MET A 213 7.34 7.41 19.43
CA MET A 213 5.88 7.56 19.42
C MET A 213 5.32 7.36 20.83
N PHE A 214 5.77 6.31 21.52
CA PHE A 214 5.32 6.02 22.88
C PHE A 214 5.65 7.16 23.86
N ALA A 215 6.85 7.75 23.73
CA ALA A 215 7.24 8.93 24.51
C ALA A 215 6.32 10.13 24.23
N GLU A 216 5.96 10.37 22.96
CA GLU A 216 5.02 11.41 22.58
C GLU A 216 3.60 11.14 23.12
N LYS A 217 3.13 9.90 23.04
CA LYS A 217 1.84 9.47 23.59
C LYS A 217 1.76 9.71 25.10
N ALA A 218 2.84 9.41 25.83
CA ALA A 218 2.94 9.70 27.26
C ALA A 218 2.90 11.22 27.55
N ARG A 219 3.58 12.04 26.73
CA ARG A 219 3.55 13.50 26.84
C ARG A 219 2.15 14.06 26.60
N ARG A 220 1.47 13.65 25.51
CA ARG A 220 0.11 14.07 25.16
C ARG A 220 -0.92 13.68 26.23
N LYS A 221 -0.75 12.50 26.87
CA LYS A 221 -1.52 12.09 28.05
C LYS A 221 -1.34 13.03 29.24
N GLY A 222 -0.11 13.44 29.54
CA GLY A 222 0.17 14.42 30.60
C GLY A 222 -0.46 15.79 30.35
N GLU A 223 -0.66 16.17 29.09
CA GLU A 223 -1.27 17.44 28.66
C GLU A 223 -2.81 17.39 28.56
N GLY A 224 -3.43 16.24 28.85
CA GLY A 224 -4.88 16.06 28.76
C GLY A 224 -5.42 16.04 27.33
N ARG A 225 -4.56 15.81 26.32
CA ARG A 225 -4.94 15.75 24.89
C ARG A 225 -5.45 14.39 24.44
N THR A 226 -5.38 13.39 25.31
CA THR A 226 -5.78 12.02 25.04
C THR A 226 -6.55 11.51 26.26
N LEU A 227 -7.73 10.94 26.04
CA LEU A 227 -8.58 10.38 27.08
C LEU A 227 -8.16 8.93 27.39
N ARG A 228 -8.68 8.39 28.50
CA ARG A 228 -8.41 7.02 28.94
C ARG A 228 -9.15 5.99 28.10
#